data_AF-U5NBL4-F1
#
_entry.id   AF-U5NBL4-F1
#
_cell.length_a   1.000
_cell.length_b   1.000
_cell.length_c   1.000
_cell.angle_alpha   90.00
_cell.angle_beta   90.00
_cell.angle_gamma   90.00
#
_symmetry.space_group_name_H-M   'P 1'
#
loop_
_entity.id
_entity.type
_entity.pdbx_description
1 polymer ?
#
loop_
_entity_poly.entity_id
_entity_poly.type
_entity_poly.pdbx_seq_one_letter_code
_entity_poly.pdbx_strand_id
1 'polypeptide(L)'
;MLLEFLNYLLPKKYKETTATTSLKHLSPFVLKNLEILIPDQKILEKFNNFWKNIHFKIEKLEQKIEKYEKIKKNLLSDLFSQKITVI
;
A
#
# COMPACT_ATOMS: atom_id res chain seq x y z
N MET A 1 4.80 6.52 -0.14
CA MET A 1 6.02 6.54 0.70
C MET A 1 5.93 7.46 1.91
N LEU A 2 5.96 8.80 1.80
CA LEU A 2 5.75 9.68 2.96
C LEU A 2 4.36 9.49 3.58
N LEU A 3 3.32 9.35 2.74
CA LEU A 3 1.96 9.06 3.18
C LEU A 3 1.83 7.68 3.84
N GLU A 4 2.53 6.67 3.33
CA GLU A 4 2.55 5.31 3.89
C GLU A 4 3.29 5.28 5.23
N PHE A 5 4.39 6.03 5.34
CA PHE A 5 5.15 6.20 6.56
C PHE A 5 4.33 6.92 7.64
N LEU A 6 3.61 7.99 7.27
CA LEU A 6 2.64 8.65 8.14
C LEU A 6 1.52 7.68 8.56
N ASN A 7 0.98 6.89 7.63
CA ASN A 7 -0.01 5.85 7.94
C ASN A 7 0.51 4.75 8.86
N TYR A 8 1.81 4.49 8.89
CA TYR A 8 2.42 3.56 9.84
C TYR A 8 2.63 4.19 11.22
N LEU A 9 3.06 5.45 11.29
CA LEU A 9 3.37 6.14 12.55
C LEU A 9 2.13 6.62 13.31
N LEU A 10 1.10 7.11 12.61
CA LEU A 10 -0.12 7.67 13.22
C LEU A 10 -0.87 6.64 14.10
N PRO A 11 -1.11 5.39 13.67
CA PRO A 11 -1.78 4.39 14.49
C PRO A 11 -0.96 3.97 15.72
N LYS A 12 0.38 3.98 15.60
CA LYS A 12 1.27 3.66 16.72
C LYS A 12 1.16 4.73 17.80
N LYS A 13 1.21 6.01 17.40
CA LYS A 13 1.09 7.15 18.31
C LYS A 13 -0.32 7.29 18.88
N TYR A 14 -1.35 7.00 18.08
CA TYR A 14 -2.73 6.92 18.56
C TYR A 14 -2.89 5.92 19.71
N LYS A 15 -2.29 4.73 19.61
CA LYS A 15 -2.34 3.71 20.68
C LYS A 15 -1.60 4.16 21.95
N GLU A 16 -0.46 4.81 21.80
CA GLU A 16 0.32 5.35 22.93
C GLU A 16 -0.45 6.45 23.68
N THR A 17 -1.11 7.37 22.96
CA THR A 17 -1.81 8.51 23.58
C THR A 17 -3.21 8.15 24.12
N THR A 18 -3.88 7.15 23.55
CA THR A 18 -5.26 6.78 23.94
C THR A 18 -5.36 5.65 24.97
N ALA A 19 -4.23 5.06 25.37
CA ALA A 19 -4.19 3.97 26.36
C ALA A 19 -4.60 4.42 27.78
N THR A 20 -4.53 5.71 28.10
CA THR A 20 -4.80 6.27 29.44
C THR A 20 -6.17 6.93 29.57
N THR A 21 -6.90 7.15 28.46
CA THR A 21 -8.15 7.91 28.44
C THR A 21 -9.34 7.06 28.04
N SER A 22 -10.46 7.14 28.78
CA SER A 22 -11.72 6.43 28.50
C SER A 22 -12.32 6.76 27.12
N LEU A 23 -12.00 7.93 26.56
CA LEU A 23 -12.35 8.37 25.21
C LEU A 23 -11.11 8.38 24.32
N LYS A 24 -11.01 7.40 23.42
CA LYS A 24 -9.87 7.26 22.50
C LYS A 24 -9.98 8.29 21.38
N HIS A 25 -9.18 9.35 21.44
CA HIS A 25 -9.05 10.34 20.38
C HIS A 25 -7.62 10.87 20.33
N LEU A 26 -7.15 11.23 19.13
CA LEU A 26 -5.87 11.92 18.96
C LEU A 26 -6.14 13.43 19.07
N SER A 27 -5.56 14.07 20.09
CA SER A 27 -5.75 15.51 20.23
C SER A 27 -4.98 16.27 19.14
N PRO A 28 -5.55 17.36 18.58
CA PRO A 28 -4.88 18.18 17.57
C PRO A 28 -3.56 18.79 18.08
N PHE A 29 -3.45 19.00 19.40
CA PHE A 29 -2.21 19.42 20.05
C PHE A 29 -1.09 18.37 19.94
N VAL A 30 -1.41 17.09 20.17
CA VAL A 30 -0.45 15.99 20.05
C VAL A 30 -0.01 15.80 18.60
N LEU A 31 -0.93 15.96 17.64
CA LEU A 31 -0.60 15.88 16.21
C LEU A 31 0.37 17.00 15.78
N LYS A 32 0.15 18.22 16.28
CA LYS A 32 0.97 19.39 15.93
C LYS A 32 2.39 19.33 16.51
N ASN A 33 2.54 18.70 17.67
CA ASN A 33 3.82 18.54 18.36
C ASN A 33 4.50 17.20 18.07
N LEU A 34 4.02 16.48 17.05
CA LEU A 34 4.58 15.19 16.68
C LEU A 34 5.93 15.40 15.99
N GLU A 35 7.02 15.11 16.71
CA GLU A 35 8.37 15.14 16.14
C GLU A 35 8.56 13.97 15.18
N ILE A 36 8.67 14.28 13.88
CA ILE A 36 9.00 13.32 12.83
C ILE A 36 10.42 13.60 12.38
N LEU A 37 11.28 12.60 12.52
CA LEU A 37 12.62 12.68 11.95
C LEU A 37 12.52 12.43 10.44
N ILE A 38 12.57 13.51 9.67
CA ILE A 38 12.64 13.44 8.21
C ILE A 38 14.13 13.36 7.83
N PRO A 39 14.58 12.28 7.17
CA PRO A 39 15.97 12.15 6.76
C PRO A 39 16.34 13.18 5.68
N ASP A 40 17.64 13.44 5.53
CA ASP A 40 18.17 14.38 4.54
C ASP A 40 17.76 14.00 3.11
N GLN A 41 17.60 15.00 2.25
CA GLN A 41 17.12 14.88 0.87
C GLN A 41 17.94 13.87 0.06
N LYS A 42 19.26 13.82 0.28
CA LYS A 42 20.16 12.85 -0.38
C LYS A 42 19.81 11.41 -0.06
N ILE A 43 19.46 11.13 1.21
CA ILE A 43 19.09 9.79 1.67
C ILE A 43 17.71 9.44 1.11
N LEU A 44 16.78 10.40 1.11
CA LEU A 44 15.46 10.23 0.50
C LEU A 44 15.54 9.91 -1.00
N GLU A 45 16.38 10.59 -1.77
CA GLU A 45 16.57 10.28 -3.20
C GLU A 45 17.13 8.88 -3.41
N LYS A 46 18.15 8.49 -2.64
CA LYS A 46 18.75 7.14 -2.74
C LYS A 46 17.72 6.06 -2.41
N PHE A 47 16.94 6.26 -1.35
CA PHE A 47 15.87 5.36 -0.97
C PHE A 47 14.76 5.32 -2.03
N ASN A 48 14.33 6.48 -2.55
CA ASN A 48 13.33 6.57 -3.63
C ASN A 48 13.77 5.80 -4.87
N ASN A 49 15.02 5.93 -5.29
CA ASN A 49 15.55 5.22 -6.46
C ASN A 49 15.56 3.70 -6.25
N PHE A 50 15.95 3.25 -5.06
CA PHE A 50 15.89 1.83 -4.69
C PHE A 50 14.45 1.31 -4.66
N TRP A 51 13.56 2.02 -3.95
CA TRP A 51 12.16 1.64 -3.79
C TRP A 51 11.39 1.66 -5.10
N LYS A 52 11.64 2.64 -5.97
CA LYS A 52 10.95 2.79 -7.26
C LYS A 52 11.09 1.55 -8.13
N ASN A 53 12.28 0.94 -8.18
CA ASN A 53 12.51 -0.28 -8.95
C ASN A 53 11.70 -1.47 -8.37
N ILE A 54 11.68 -1.60 -7.04
CA ILE A 54 10.91 -2.65 -6.36
C ILE A 54 9.42 -2.46 -6.60
N HIS A 55 8.92 -1.24 -6.37
CA HIS A 55 7.52 -0.90 -6.52
C HIS A 55 7.04 -1.12 -7.96
N PHE A 56 7.84 -0.71 -8.94
CA PHE A 56 7.56 -0.96 -10.36
C PHE A 56 7.45 -2.45 -10.70
N LYS A 57 8.27 -3.30 -10.08
CA LYS A 57 8.17 -4.75 -10.28
C LYS A 57 6.90 -5.31 -9.66
N ILE A 58 6.52 -4.85 -8.47
CA ILE A 58 5.28 -5.25 -7.80
C ILE A 58 4.07 -4.89 -8.67
N GLU A 59 3.99 -3.63 -9.11
CA GLU A 59 2.89 -3.14 -9.94
C GLU A 59 2.77 -3.94 -11.24
N LYS A 60 3.89 -4.26 -11.89
CA LYS A 60 3.91 -5.13 -13.08
C LYS A 60 3.41 -6.54 -12.80
N LEU A 61 3.69 -7.11 -11.63
CA LEU A 61 3.20 -8.43 -11.25
C LEU A 61 1.70 -8.39 -10.98
N GLU A 62 1.21 -7.37 -10.29
CA GLU A 62 -0.22 -7.17 -10.03
C GLU A 62 -1.01 -7.02 -11.34
N GLN A 63 -0.52 -6.19 -12.27
CA GLN A 63 -1.12 -6.04 -13.61
C GLN A 63 -1.14 -7.37 -14.39
N LYS A 64 -0.08 -8.18 -14.26
CA LYS A 64 -0.05 -9.51 -14.88
C LYS A 64 -1.10 -10.43 -14.28
N ILE A 65 -1.21 -10.47 -12.94
CA ILE A 65 -2.21 -11.28 -12.25
C ILE A 65 -3.62 -10.89 -12.70
N GLU A 66 -3.92 -9.59 -12.72
CA GLU A 66 -5.22 -9.09 -13.17
C GLU A 66 -5.52 -9.47 -14.62
N LYS A 67 -4.51 -9.36 -15.51
CA LYS A 67 -4.62 -9.80 -16.90
C LYS A 67 -4.89 -11.30 -17.01
N TYR A 68 -4.17 -12.13 -16.26
CA TYR A 68 -4.35 -13.58 -16.29
C TYR A 68 -5.70 -14.01 -15.70
N GLU A 69 -6.17 -13.37 -14.63
CA GLU A 69 -7.52 -13.61 -14.09
C GLU A 69 -8.61 -13.24 -15.10
N LYS A 70 -8.45 -12.12 -15.82
CA LYS A 70 -9.37 -11.73 -16.90
C LYS A 70 -9.37 -12.75 -18.05
N ILE A 71 -8.19 -13.19 -18.47
CA ILE A 71 -8.06 -14.23 -19.52
C ILE A 71 -8.72 -15.53 -19.05
N LYS A 72 -8.42 -16.00 -17.84
CA LYS A 72 -9.00 -17.20 -17.26
C LYS A 72 -10.53 -17.13 -17.21
N LYS A 73 -11.09 -16.00 -16.76
CA LYS A 73 -12.54 -15.79 -16.71
C LYS A 73 -13.18 -15.81 -18.10
N ASN A 74 -12.55 -15.15 -19.07
CA ASN A 74 -13.03 -15.15 -20.46
C ASN A 74 -12.97 -16.55 -21.05
N LEU A 75 -11.84 -17.25 -20.89
CA LEU A 75 -11.65 -18.61 -21.41
C LEU A 75 -12.68 -19.58 -20.82
N LEU A 76 -12.92 -19.51 -19.51
CA LEU A 76 -13.97 -20.30 -18.86
C LEU A 76 -15.35 -19.98 -19.44
N SER A 77 -15.65 -18.70 -19.67
CA SER A 77 -16.92 -18.27 -20.25
C SER A 77 -17.09 -18.76 -21.71
N ASP A 78 -16.02 -18.76 -22.49
CA ASP A 78 -16.00 -19.24 -23.88
C ASP A 78 -16.10 -20.77 -23.97
N LEU A 79 -15.52 -21.50 -23.00
CA LEU A 79 -15.66 -22.95 -22.84
C LEU A 79 -17.11 -23.33 -22.48
N PHE A 80 -17.70 -22.68 -21.47
CA PHE A 80 -19.09 -22.97 -21.06
C PHE A 80 -20.12 -22.58 -22.11
N SER A 81 -19.83 -21.57 -22.95
CA SER A 81 -20.67 -21.18 -24.07
C SER A 81 -20.46 -22.01 -25.35
N GLN A 82 -19.67 -23.09 -25.27
CA GLN A 82 -19.34 -24.00 -26.39
C GLN A 82 -18.72 -23.31 -27.62
N LYS A 83 -18.16 -22.10 -27.45
CA LYS A 83 -17.43 -21.39 -28.51
C LYS A 83 -16.02 -21.96 -28.71
N ILE A 84 -15.48 -22.61 -27.69
CA ILE A 84 -14.19 -23.29 -27.72
C ILE A 84 -14.40 -24.73 -27.24
N THR A 85 -14.01 -25.71 -28.05
CA THR A 85 -14.01 -27.13 -27.69
C THR A 85 -12.58 -27.54 -27.37
N VAL A 86 -12.35 -28.09 -26.18
CA VAL A 86 -11.08 -28.78 -25.86
C VAL A 86 -11.16 -30.14 -26.54
N ILE A 87 -10.35 -30.34 -27.59
CA ILE A 87 -10.20 -31.61 -28.31
C ILE A 87 -9.06 -32.39 -27.67
#